data_AF-A0A7W8GEH3-F1
#
_entry.id   AF-A0A7W8GEH3-F1
#
_cell.length_a   1.000
_cell.length_b   1.000
_cell.length_c   1.000
_cell.angle_alpha   90.00
_cell.angle_beta   90.00
_cell.angle_gamma   90.00
#
_symmetry.space_group_name_H-M   'P 1'
#
loop_
_entity.id
_entity.type
_entity.pdbx_description
1 polymer ?
#
loop_
_entity_poly.entity_id
_entity_poly.type
_entity_poly.pdbx_seq_one_letter_code
_entity_poly.pdbx_strand_id
1 'polypeptide(L)'
;MQAERGLTLIEVLVAIAMFAVVSVTVLAMFPTIFKLNSQTRADQAVTIGAKQYLESARPSFLTPTTFDAATTTSLAAAPSGTSVNNYTCEREVANVQTTPAGVVIIKRLTLRCTHTSQPTQTFTLDFGRPL
;
A
#
# COMPACT_ATOMS: atom_id res chain seq x y z
N MET A 1 -33.98 54.24 -19.45
CA MET A 1 -34.43 53.72 -18.14
C MET A 1 -34.52 52.21 -18.26
N GLN A 2 -33.50 51.49 -17.78
CA GLN A 2 -33.55 50.03 -17.70
C GLN A 2 -34.51 49.65 -16.57
N ALA A 3 -35.55 48.90 -16.89
CA ALA A 3 -36.46 48.34 -15.90
C ALA A 3 -35.72 47.24 -15.14
N GLU A 4 -35.38 47.48 -13.88
CA GLU A 4 -34.96 46.43 -12.96
C GLU A 4 -36.12 45.46 -12.77
N ARG A 5 -36.05 44.28 -13.40
CA ARG A 5 -36.98 43.19 -13.13
C ARG A 5 -36.66 42.64 -11.74
N GLY A 6 -37.48 42.98 -10.75
CA GLY A 6 -37.41 42.43 -9.40
C GLY A 6 -37.55 40.91 -9.43
N LEU A 7 -36.68 40.23 -8.67
CA LEU A 7 -36.67 38.78 -8.51
C LEU A 7 -38.06 38.27 -8.12
N THR A 8 -38.60 37.33 -8.89
CA THR A 8 -39.89 36.72 -8.56
C THR A 8 -39.72 35.76 -7.39
N LEU A 9 -40.76 35.64 -6.55
CA LEU A 9 -40.73 34.73 -5.38
C LEU A 9 -40.50 33.27 -5.80
N ILE A 10 -40.96 32.90 -7.00
CA ILE A 10 -40.73 31.59 -7.62
C ILE A 10 -39.25 31.40 -7.95
N GLU A 11 -38.57 32.39 -8.53
CA GLU A 11 -37.12 32.30 -8.81
C GLU A 11 -36.30 32.13 -7.54
N VAL A 12 -36.66 32.80 -6.45
CA VAL A 12 -35.99 32.64 -5.14
C VAL A 12 -36.17 31.22 -4.61
N LEU A 13 -37.39 30.68 -4.67
CA LEU A 13 -37.66 29.31 -4.20
C LEU A 13 -36.92 28.26 -5.03
N VAL A 14 -36.87 28.43 -6.36
CA VAL A 14 -36.12 27.55 -7.25
C VAL A 14 -34.63 27.65 -6.97
N ALA A 15 -34.09 28.85 -6.76
CA ALA A 15 -32.68 29.04 -6.42
C ALA A 15 -32.32 28.39 -5.08
N ILE A 16 -33.17 28.52 -4.05
CA ILE A 16 -32.96 27.86 -2.74
C ILE A 16 -33.06 26.34 -2.89
N ALA A 17 -34.00 25.82 -3.68
CA ALA A 17 -34.15 24.39 -3.93
C ALA A 17 -32.91 23.81 -4.63
N MET A 18 -32.43 24.48 -5.69
CA MET A 18 -31.20 24.09 -6.39
C MET A 18 -29.98 24.17 -5.45
N PHE A 19 -29.87 25.24 -4.67
CA PHE A 19 -28.78 25.39 -3.71
C PHE A 19 -28.78 24.30 -2.63
N ALA A 20 -29.95 23.91 -2.12
CA ALA A 20 -30.09 22.83 -1.15
C ALA A 20 -29.67 21.47 -1.74
N VAL A 21 -30.11 21.16 -2.97
CA VAL A 21 -29.72 19.91 -3.66
C VAL A 21 -28.22 19.85 -3.91
N VAL A 22 -27.62 20.95 -4.37
CA VAL A 22 -26.16 21.04 -4.57
C VAL A 22 -25.42 20.93 -3.24
N SER A 23 -25.91 21.57 -2.18
CA SER A 23 -25.28 21.51 -0.86
C SER A 23 -25.28 20.08 -0.30
N VAL A 24 -26.41 19.38 -0.38
CA VAL A 24 -26.52 17.99 0.13
C VAL A 24 -25.64 17.03 -0.67
N THR A 25 -25.59 17.17 -2.00
CA THR A 25 -24.74 16.31 -2.84
C THR A 25 -23.26 16.53 -2.58
N VAL A 26 -22.81 17.77 -2.39
CA VAL A 26 -21.43 18.08 -2.02
C VAL A 26 -21.10 17.54 -0.62
N LEU A 27 -21.99 17.74 0.37
CA LEU A 27 -21.81 17.22 1.73
C LEU A 27 -21.71 15.68 1.77
N ALA A 28 -22.48 14.98 0.93
CA ALA A 28 -22.43 13.52 0.82
C ALA A 28 -21.11 12.98 0.24
N MET A 29 -20.34 13.79 -0.49
CA MET A 29 -19.05 13.38 -1.05
C MET A 29 -17.88 13.47 -0.06
N PHE A 30 -18.00 14.28 1.01
CA PHE A 30 -16.91 14.49 1.98
C PHE A 30 -16.42 13.19 2.66
N PRO A 31 -17.30 12.29 3.18
CA PRO A 31 -16.84 11.06 3.84
C PRO A 31 -16.01 10.18 2.92
N THR A 32 -16.36 10.12 1.63
CA THR A 32 -15.66 9.32 0.63
C THR A 32 -14.25 9.86 0.37
N ILE A 33 -14.08 11.18 0.28
CA ILE A 33 -12.78 11.82 0.04
C ILE A 33 -11.82 11.62 1.23
N PHE A 34 -12.30 11.71 2.47
CA PHE A 34 -11.48 11.48 3.66
C PHE A 34 -11.07 10.00 3.82
N LYS A 35 -12.00 9.08 3.52
CA LYS A 35 -11.72 7.63 3.54
C LYS A 35 -10.66 7.24 2.51
N LEU A 36 -10.73 7.79 1.29
CA LEU A 36 -9.74 7.54 0.25
C LEU A 36 -8.35 8.06 0.64
N ASN A 37 -8.25 9.29 1.14
CA ASN A 37 -6.96 9.87 1.51
C ASN A 37 -6.24 9.12 2.65
N SER A 38 -6.99 8.65 3.65
CA SER A 38 -6.41 7.89 4.77
C SER A 38 -5.96 6.50 4.34
N GLN A 39 -6.73 5.83 3.48
CA GLN A 39 -6.36 4.54 2.91
C GLN A 39 -5.10 4.65 2.02
N THR A 40 -5.04 5.66 1.14
CA THR A 40 -3.85 5.88 0.29
C THR A 40 -2.59 6.16 1.11
N ARG A 41 -2.67 6.91 2.20
CA ARG A 41 -1.52 7.16 3.09
C ARG A 41 -1.04 5.88 3.77
N ALA A 42 -1.97 5.06 4.24
CA ALA A 42 -1.64 3.78 4.87
C ALA A 42 -0.98 2.81 3.89
N ASP A 43 -1.52 2.70 2.68
CA ASP A 43 -0.98 1.88 1.60
C ASP A 43 0.43 2.36 1.17
N GLN A 44 0.66 3.68 1.13
CA GLN A 44 1.97 4.24 0.85
C GLN A 44 3.00 3.91 1.94
N ALA A 45 2.62 4.04 3.22
CA ALA A 45 3.52 3.76 4.33
C ALA A 45 3.99 2.28 4.34
N VAL A 46 3.07 1.33 4.17
CA VAL A 46 3.42 -0.09 4.10
C VAL A 46 4.26 -0.42 2.87
N THR A 47 3.96 0.19 1.71
CA THR A 47 4.73 -0.03 0.48
C THR A 47 6.16 0.50 0.60
N ILE A 48 6.35 1.68 1.19
CA ILE A 48 7.68 2.26 1.40
C ILE A 48 8.48 1.39 2.39
N GLY A 49 7.88 1.00 3.51
CA GLY A 49 8.54 0.13 4.49
C GLY A 49 8.88 -1.24 3.92
N ALA A 50 7.99 -1.84 3.14
CA ALA A 50 8.25 -3.10 2.44
C ALA A 50 9.41 -2.97 1.45
N LYS A 51 9.44 -1.90 0.64
CA LYS A 51 10.54 -1.64 -0.29
C LYS A 51 11.88 -1.48 0.42
N GLN A 52 11.92 -0.66 1.47
CA GLN A 52 13.13 -0.47 2.27
C GLN A 52 13.63 -1.79 2.85
N TYR A 53 12.73 -2.62 3.38
CA TYR A 53 13.06 -3.94 3.89
C TYR A 53 13.62 -4.87 2.79
N LEU A 54 12.94 -4.99 1.66
CA LEU A 54 13.36 -5.85 0.55
C LEU A 54 14.73 -5.44 -0.01
N GLU A 55 14.99 -4.14 -0.11
CA GLU A 55 16.30 -3.63 -0.52
C GLU A 55 17.37 -3.87 0.56
N SER A 56 17.03 -3.75 1.83
CA SER A 56 17.96 -4.07 2.94
C SER A 56 18.34 -5.55 2.99
N ALA A 57 17.50 -6.44 2.45
CA ALA A 57 17.76 -7.87 2.35
C ALA A 57 18.71 -8.23 1.19
N ARG A 58 18.84 -7.36 0.18
CA ARG A 58 19.65 -7.59 -1.03
C ARG A 58 21.08 -8.06 -0.75
N PRO A 59 21.84 -7.51 0.23
CA PRO A 59 23.19 -7.96 0.55
C PRO A 59 23.30 -9.44 0.91
N SER A 60 22.23 -10.03 1.47
CA SER A 60 22.19 -11.45 1.81
C SER A 60 22.17 -12.36 0.58
N PHE A 61 21.89 -11.82 -0.61
CA PHE A 61 21.77 -12.60 -1.86
C PHE A 61 22.85 -12.24 -2.90
N LEU A 62 23.86 -11.44 -2.54
CA LEU A 62 24.86 -10.93 -3.50
C LEU A 62 25.97 -11.91 -3.88
N THR A 63 26.31 -12.85 -3.00
CA THR A 63 27.36 -13.87 -3.25
C THR A 63 26.78 -15.27 -3.16
N PRO A 64 27.39 -16.30 -3.78
CA PRO A 64 26.91 -17.68 -3.65
C PRO A 64 26.82 -18.13 -2.19
N THR A 65 27.81 -17.79 -1.36
CA THR A 65 27.85 -18.16 0.06
C THR A 65 26.72 -17.51 0.86
N THR A 66 26.51 -16.20 0.70
CA THR A 66 25.44 -15.48 1.41
C THR A 66 24.07 -15.95 0.89
N PHE A 67 23.94 -16.16 -0.43
CA PHE A 67 22.73 -16.65 -1.05
C PHE A 67 22.33 -18.01 -0.48
N ASP A 68 23.26 -18.96 -0.38
CA ASP A 68 22.99 -20.30 0.16
C ASP A 68 22.61 -20.24 1.64
N ALA A 69 23.30 -19.41 2.43
CA ALA A 69 23.02 -19.19 3.85
C ALA A 69 21.72 -18.40 4.12
N ALA A 70 21.20 -17.68 3.13
CA ALA A 70 20.01 -16.85 3.29
C ALA A 70 18.77 -17.71 3.56
N THR A 71 18.21 -17.54 4.76
CA THR A 71 16.98 -18.16 5.25
C THR A 71 16.10 -17.10 5.88
N THR A 72 14.86 -17.45 6.22
CA THR A 72 13.95 -16.55 6.94
C THR A 72 14.58 -15.99 8.22
N THR A 73 15.29 -16.82 8.98
CA THR A 73 15.90 -16.43 10.27
C THR A 73 17.21 -15.66 10.12
N SER A 74 17.94 -15.84 9.01
CA SER A 74 19.20 -15.10 8.77
C SER A 74 18.97 -13.65 8.34
N LEU A 75 17.79 -13.32 7.83
CA LEU A 75 17.41 -11.96 7.46
C LEU A 75 17.03 -11.14 8.69
N ALA A 76 17.19 -9.81 8.56
CA ALA A 76 16.74 -8.85 9.56
C ALA A 76 15.25 -9.04 9.91
N ALA A 77 14.86 -8.59 11.10
CA ALA A 77 13.47 -8.62 11.53
C ALA A 77 12.58 -7.90 10.51
N ALA A 78 11.36 -8.41 10.31
CA ALA A 78 10.37 -7.73 9.49
C ALA A 78 10.06 -6.34 10.10
N PRO A 79 9.63 -5.35 9.29
CA PRO A 79 9.35 -4.01 9.77
C PRO A 79 8.36 -4.02 10.95
N SER A 80 8.67 -3.25 11.98
CA SER A 80 7.78 -3.08 13.14
C SER A 80 6.49 -2.39 12.74
N GLY A 81 5.38 -2.71 13.41
CA GLY A 81 4.10 -2.06 13.13
C GLY A 81 4.15 -0.53 13.20
N THR A 82 4.94 0.03 14.12
CA THR A 82 5.15 1.48 14.23
C THR A 82 5.78 2.11 12.98
N SER A 83 6.61 1.36 12.23
CA SER A 83 7.23 1.84 10.98
C SER A 83 6.34 1.69 9.73
N VAL A 84 5.31 0.86 9.79
CA VAL A 84 4.44 0.55 8.64
C VAL A 84 2.97 0.77 8.97
N ASN A 85 2.63 1.83 9.70
CA ASN A 85 1.25 2.22 9.99
C ASN A 85 0.40 1.09 10.64
N ASN A 86 0.96 0.46 11.67
CA ASN A 86 0.39 -0.62 12.47
C ASN A 86 0.12 -1.93 11.70
N TYR A 87 0.70 -2.11 10.51
CA TYR A 87 0.70 -3.41 9.85
C TYR A 87 1.60 -4.40 10.60
N THR A 88 1.15 -5.64 10.74
CA THR A 88 1.97 -6.76 11.21
C THR A 88 2.55 -7.46 10.00
N CYS A 89 3.87 -7.35 9.81
CA CYS A 89 4.56 -7.94 8.67
C CYS A 89 5.32 -9.21 9.07
N GLU A 90 5.18 -10.25 8.25
CA GLU A 90 5.90 -11.51 8.36
C GLU A 90 6.75 -11.71 7.10
N ARG A 91 7.95 -12.25 7.28
CA ARG A 91 8.90 -12.53 6.20
C ARG A 91 9.01 -14.03 5.99
N GLU A 92 9.25 -14.43 4.75
CA GLU A 92 9.49 -15.82 4.38
C GLU A 92 10.48 -15.88 3.22
N VAL A 93 11.47 -16.76 3.32
CA VAL A 93 12.36 -17.10 2.21
C VAL A 93 12.06 -18.51 1.73
N ALA A 94 11.74 -18.66 0.45
CA ALA A 94 11.46 -19.95 -0.18
C ALA A 94 12.44 -20.24 -1.32
N ASN A 95 12.84 -21.50 -1.47
CA ASN A 95 13.56 -21.97 -2.65
C ASN A 95 12.54 -22.20 -3.78
N VAL A 96 12.62 -21.42 -4.85
CA VAL A 96 11.65 -21.48 -5.96
C VAL A 96 12.12 -22.39 -7.08
N GLN A 97 13.42 -22.39 -7.36
CA GLN A 97 13.96 -23.17 -8.45
C GLN A 97 15.30 -23.82 -8.05
N THR A 98 15.41 -25.10 -8.38
CA THR A 98 16.61 -25.91 -8.18
C THR A 98 17.03 -26.55 -9.50
N THR A 99 18.33 -26.68 -9.73
CA THR A 99 18.86 -27.45 -10.86
C THR A 99 18.63 -28.95 -10.65
N PRO A 100 18.79 -29.78 -11.71
CA PRO A 100 18.75 -31.24 -11.57
C PRO A 100 19.82 -31.80 -10.61
N ALA A 101 20.91 -31.06 -10.38
CA ALA A 101 21.95 -31.40 -9.41
C ALA A 101 21.60 -31.00 -7.97
N GLY A 102 20.38 -30.48 -7.72
CA GLY A 102 19.92 -30.06 -6.40
C GLY A 102 20.37 -28.66 -5.96
N VAL A 103 21.01 -27.89 -6.85
CA VAL A 103 21.51 -26.54 -6.51
C VAL A 103 20.38 -25.52 -6.64
N VAL A 104 20.08 -24.78 -5.56
CA VAL A 104 19.09 -23.69 -5.60
C VAL A 104 19.64 -22.54 -6.46
N ILE A 105 18.87 -22.15 -7.47
CA ILE A 105 19.20 -21.06 -8.40
C ILE A 105 18.28 -19.85 -8.28
N ILE A 106 17.08 -20.00 -7.71
CA ILE A 106 16.19 -18.88 -7.39
C ILE A 106 15.65 -19.04 -5.96
N LYS A 107 15.81 -17.98 -5.17
CA LYS A 107 15.15 -17.82 -3.86
C LYS A 107 14.16 -16.66 -3.93
N ARG A 108 12.98 -16.83 -3.34
CA ARG A 108 11.95 -15.79 -3.21
C ARG A 108 11.89 -15.30 -1.78
N LEU A 109 12.01 -13.99 -1.59
CA LEU A 109 11.68 -13.33 -0.34
C LEU A 109 10.26 -12.78 -0.45
N THR A 110 9.38 -13.27 0.40
CA THR A 110 8.01 -12.78 0.57
C THR A 110 7.91 -11.98 1.86
N LEU A 111 7.33 -10.79 1.79
CA LEU A 111 6.91 -9.99 2.94
C LEU A 111 5.39 -9.85 2.91
N ARG A 112 4.72 -10.42 3.90
CA ARG A 112 3.26 -10.38 4.04
C ARG A 112 2.88 -9.47 5.19
N CYS A 113 2.21 -8.37 4.88
CA CYS A 113 1.78 -7.37 5.86
C CYS A 113 0.26 -7.42 6.03
N THR A 114 -0.18 -7.63 7.27
CA THR A 114 -1.60 -7.73 7.65
C THR A 114 -2.00 -6.57 8.54
N HIS A 115 -3.26 -6.15 8.46
CA HIS A 115 -3.82 -5.09 9.29
C HIS A 115 -5.26 -5.44 9.66
N THR A 116 -5.75 -4.95 10.79
CA THR A 116 -7.09 -5.30 11.29
C THR A 116 -8.22 -4.72 10.44
N SER A 117 -8.02 -3.53 9.87
CA SER A 117 -9.02 -2.80 9.09
C SER A 117 -8.66 -2.54 7.62
N GLN A 118 -7.56 -3.13 7.13
CA GLN A 118 -7.07 -2.94 5.76
C GLN A 118 -6.73 -4.28 5.12
N PRO A 119 -6.77 -4.40 3.78
CA PRO A 119 -6.44 -5.65 3.10
C PRO A 119 -5.00 -6.10 3.39
N THR A 120 -4.78 -7.42 3.31
CA THR A 120 -3.42 -7.97 3.38
C THR A 120 -2.64 -7.57 2.14
N GLN A 121 -1.45 -7.03 2.35
CA GLN A 121 -0.50 -6.67 1.30
C GLN A 121 0.63 -7.69 1.26
N THR A 122 0.97 -8.19 0.07
CA THR A 122 2.05 -9.16 -0.12
C THR A 122 3.04 -8.62 -1.12
N PHE A 123 4.31 -8.57 -0.72
CA PHE A 123 5.42 -8.11 -1.53
C PHE A 123 6.39 -9.26 -1.74
N THR A 124 6.81 -9.51 -2.98
CA THR A 124 7.73 -10.59 -3.31
C THR A 124 8.90 -10.06 -4.10
N LEU A 125 10.10 -10.57 -3.81
CA LEU A 125 11.30 -10.30 -4.58
C LEU A 125 12.05 -11.62 -4.81
N ASP A 126 12.32 -11.90 -6.08
CA ASP A 126 13.07 -13.08 -6.49
C ASP A 126 14.54 -12.72 -6.69
N PHE A 127 15.42 -13.53 -6.11
CA PHE A 127 16.87 -13.40 -6.23
C PHE A 127 17.40 -14.60 -6.99
N GLY A 128 18.11 -14.33 -8.08
CA GLY A 128 18.91 -15.34 -8.78
C GLY A 128 20.21 -15.61 -8.03
N ARG A 129 20.68 -16.86 -8.06
CA ARG A 129 21.99 -17.23 -7.54
C ARG A 129 23.09 -16.49 -8.31
N PRO A 130 24.00 -15.79 -7.62
CA PRO A 130 25.18 -15.18 -8.25
C PRO A 130 26.09 -16.24 -8.88
N LEU A 131 26.78 -15.87 -9.97
CA LEU A 131 27.75 -16.72 -10.66
C LEU A 131 29.07 -16.82 -9.88
#